data_AF-A0A059BVF1-F1
#
_entry.id   AF-A0A059BVF1-F1
#
_cell.length_a   1.000
_cell.length_b   1.000
_cell.length_c   1.000
_cell.angle_alpha   90.00
_cell.angle_beta   90.00
_cell.angle_gamma   90.00
#
_symmetry.space_group_name_H-M   'P 1'
#
loop_
_entity.id
_entity.type
_entity.pdbx_description
1 polymer ?
#
loop_
_entity_poly.entity_id
_entity_poly.type
_entity_poly.pdbx_seq_one_letter_code
_entity_poly.pdbx_strand_id
1 'polypeptide(L)'
;MSLASSLLHPLHSLKLSGGGGGSGSGSGSSTFLHGTAPLSLLAKPAAVSLPAPRRPATSLPAIRAMRSLQGRVVCATSDKTVAVEVTRLAPHPKYKRRVRKKKKFQAHDPENRFQVGDLVQLEKSRPISKTKTFIAVPVAPRKSKAASKSGGDGEGELGLPLESQGQQEG
;
A
#
# COMPACT_ATOMS: atom_id res chain seq x y z
N MET A 1 15.94 49.69 37.89
CA MET A 1 16.69 50.62 37.03
C MET A 1 16.92 49.94 35.68
N SER A 2 16.70 50.68 34.59
CA SER A 2 16.93 50.33 33.16
C SER A 2 16.05 49.21 32.57
N LEU A 3 14.94 49.48 31.85
CA LEU A 3 14.71 50.14 30.54
C LEU A 3 15.15 49.32 29.30
N ALA A 4 14.12 48.86 28.58
CA ALA A 4 13.92 48.81 27.11
C ALA A 4 15.02 48.28 26.19
N SER A 5 14.65 47.40 25.25
CA SER A 5 14.45 47.83 23.85
C SER A 5 14.00 46.67 22.94
N SER A 6 12.85 46.88 22.29
CA SER A 6 12.34 46.14 21.14
C SER A 6 13.11 46.51 19.87
N LEU A 7 13.49 45.54 19.04
CA LEU A 7 13.84 45.80 17.64
C LEU A 7 13.12 44.82 16.71
N LEU A 8 12.06 45.36 16.11
CA LEU A 8 11.37 44.92 14.91
C LEU A 8 12.27 45.26 13.71
N HIS A 9 12.35 44.40 12.67
CA HIS A 9 12.75 44.79 11.32
C HIS A 9 12.08 43.88 10.25
N PRO A 10 11.96 44.34 8.99
CA PRO A 10 10.70 44.35 8.22
C PRO A 10 10.55 43.26 7.13
N LEU A 11 9.30 43.17 6.64
CA LEU A 11 8.84 42.51 5.41
C LEU A 11 9.56 43.07 4.17
N HIS A 12 10.05 42.19 3.28
CA HIS A 12 10.27 42.52 1.88
C HIS A 12 9.66 41.45 0.97
N SER A 13 8.68 41.91 0.20
CA SER A 13 8.08 41.27 -0.98
C SER A 13 9.06 41.41 -2.14
N LEU A 14 9.37 40.32 -2.84
CA LEU A 14 9.99 40.36 -4.16
C LEU A 14 9.21 39.47 -5.10
N LYS A 15 8.50 40.17 -5.99
CA LYS A 15 7.78 39.73 -7.17
C LYS A 15 8.79 39.63 -8.30
N LEU A 16 8.89 38.48 -8.97
CA LEU A 16 9.52 38.39 -10.29
C LEU A 16 8.51 37.85 -11.29
N SER A 17 8.13 38.74 -12.20
CA SER A 17 7.55 38.41 -13.49
C SER A 17 8.59 37.66 -14.34
N GLY A 18 8.20 36.53 -14.89
CA GLY A 18 8.91 35.86 -15.97
C GLY A 18 7.91 35.43 -17.02
N GLY A 19 7.53 36.36 -17.89
CA GLY A 19 6.95 36.05 -19.18
C GLY A 19 8.08 35.73 -20.17
N GLY A 20 7.90 34.69 -20.98
CA GLY A 20 8.86 34.29 -21.99
C GLY A 20 8.27 33.18 -22.85
N GLY A 21 7.58 33.57 -23.91
CA GLY A 21 7.07 32.69 -24.96
C GLY A 21 8.20 32.11 -25.81
N GLY A 22 7.93 30.94 -26.40
CA GLY A 22 8.86 30.22 -27.26
C GLY A 22 8.20 29.02 -27.91
N SER A 23 7.15 29.26 -28.70
CA SER A 23 6.58 28.26 -29.61
C SER A 23 7.46 28.14 -30.86
N GLY A 24 8.47 27.28 -30.79
CA GLY A 24 9.26 26.86 -31.95
C GLY A 24 8.58 25.70 -32.68
N SER A 25 7.62 25.99 -33.55
CA SER A 25 7.03 25.03 -34.48
C SER A 25 7.94 24.86 -35.69
N GLY A 26 8.96 24.00 -35.57
CA GLY A 26 9.77 23.53 -36.69
C GLY A 26 9.02 22.42 -37.46
N SER A 27 8.10 22.84 -38.33
CA SER A 27 7.43 21.97 -39.32
C SER A 27 8.41 21.60 -40.44
N GLY A 28 9.25 20.60 -40.21
CA GLY A 28 10.04 19.96 -41.25
C GLY A 28 9.20 18.95 -42.03
N SER A 29 8.31 19.41 -42.92
CA SER A 29 7.60 18.55 -43.86
C SER A 29 8.44 18.36 -45.12
N SER A 30 9.37 17.39 -45.14
CA SER A 30 9.95 16.91 -46.39
C SER A 30 9.20 15.67 -46.84
N THR A 31 8.23 15.86 -47.74
CA THR A 31 7.62 14.80 -48.53
C THR A 31 8.66 14.31 -49.55
N PHE A 32 9.43 13.29 -49.19
CA PHE A 32 10.15 12.51 -50.20
C PHE A 32 9.19 11.51 -50.83
N LEU A 33 8.74 11.92 -52.01
CA LEU A 33 8.09 11.13 -53.03
C LEU A 33 9.10 10.11 -53.60
N HIS A 34 8.57 8.99 -54.10
CA HIS A 34 9.21 7.92 -54.89
C HIS A 34 9.72 6.70 -54.12
N GLY A 35 9.00 5.59 -54.28
CA GLY A 35 9.47 4.26 -53.89
C GLY A 35 8.37 3.20 -53.84
N THR A 36 7.51 3.11 -54.85
CA THR A 36 6.60 1.98 -55.02
C THR A 36 7.43 0.75 -55.43
N ALA A 37 7.90 -0.02 -54.46
CA ALA A 37 8.48 -1.33 -54.72
C ALA A 37 7.34 -2.34 -54.98
N PRO A 38 7.38 -3.11 -56.08
CA PRO A 38 6.37 -4.13 -56.37
C PRO A 38 6.42 -5.25 -55.31
N LEU A 39 5.25 -5.61 -54.81
CA LEU A 39 5.02 -6.71 -53.88
C LEU A 39 5.38 -8.04 -54.56
N SER A 40 6.59 -8.54 -54.32
CA SER A 40 6.92 -9.93 -54.62
C SER A 40 6.28 -10.84 -53.56
N LEU A 41 5.18 -11.47 -53.97
CA LEU A 41 4.55 -12.59 -53.28
C LEU A 41 5.49 -13.80 -53.31
N LEU A 42 6.47 -13.84 -52.39
CA LEU A 42 7.17 -15.07 -52.07
C LEU A 42 6.38 -15.78 -50.96
N ALA A 43 5.53 -16.71 -51.37
CA ALA A 43 4.82 -17.61 -50.48
C ALA A 43 5.81 -18.29 -49.52
N LYS A 44 5.69 -17.97 -48.23
CA LYS A 44 6.42 -18.62 -47.15
C LYS A 44 5.88 -20.06 -47.04
N PRO A 45 6.70 -21.12 -47.20
CA PRO A 45 6.22 -22.48 -47.01
C PRO A 45 5.77 -22.65 -45.56
N ALA A 46 4.57 -23.18 -45.38
CA ALA A 46 3.98 -23.51 -44.09
C ALA A 46 4.86 -24.55 -43.38
N ALA A 47 5.80 -24.05 -42.58
CA ALA A 47 6.48 -24.88 -41.59
C ALA A 47 5.49 -25.19 -40.48
N VAL A 48 5.08 -26.45 -40.44
CA VAL A 48 4.44 -27.18 -39.34
C VAL A 48 4.69 -26.50 -38.00
N SER A 49 3.67 -25.84 -37.45
CA SER A 49 3.73 -25.31 -36.09
C SER A 49 3.64 -26.47 -35.12
N LEU A 50 4.78 -27.02 -34.73
CA LEU A 50 4.89 -27.87 -33.56
C LEU A 50 4.24 -27.13 -32.38
N PRO A 51 3.24 -27.70 -31.68
CA PRO A 51 2.76 -27.11 -30.46
C PRO A 51 3.92 -27.14 -29.47
N ALA A 52 4.56 -25.99 -29.28
CA ALA A 52 5.60 -25.83 -28.27
C ALA A 52 5.04 -26.39 -26.95
N PRO A 53 5.79 -27.26 -26.24
CA PRO A 53 5.36 -27.70 -24.92
C PRO A 53 5.14 -26.44 -24.11
N ARG A 54 3.89 -26.18 -23.73
CA ARG A 54 3.47 -25.04 -22.94
C ARG A 54 4.17 -25.18 -21.60
N ARG A 55 5.40 -24.66 -21.51
CA ARG A 55 6.13 -24.55 -20.25
C ARG A 55 5.17 -23.88 -19.29
N PRO A 56 4.80 -24.52 -18.16
CA PRO A 56 4.05 -23.80 -17.15
C PRO A 56 4.92 -22.62 -16.77
N ALA A 57 4.45 -21.42 -17.06
CA ALA A 57 5.15 -20.20 -16.68
C ALA A 57 5.34 -20.30 -15.17
N THR A 58 6.58 -20.53 -14.73
CA THR A 58 6.93 -20.51 -13.31
C THR A 58 6.66 -19.09 -12.84
N SER A 59 5.47 -18.87 -12.27
CA SER A 59 5.04 -17.57 -11.77
C SER A 59 5.81 -17.28 -10.49
N LEU A 60 7.06 -16.85 -10.64
CA LEU A 60 7.85 -16.34 -9.53
C LEU A 60 7.10 -15.13 -8.95
N PRO A 61 6.96 -15.03 -7.62
CA PRO A 61 6.31 -13.89 -7.02
C PRO A 61 7.11 -12.62 -7.31
N ALA A 62 6.42 -11.55 -7.71
CA ALA A 62 7.06 -10.26 -7.91
C ALA A 62 7.70 -9.77 -6.60
N ILE A 63 9.03 -9.73 -6.55
CA ILE A 63 9.79 -9.24 -5.39
C ILE A 63 9.59 -7.72 -5.33
N ARG A 64 8.82 -7.25 -4.35
CA ARG A 64 8.62 -5.82 -4.10
C ARG A 64 9.60 -5.34 -3.04
N ALA A 65 10.36 -4.28 -3.35
CA ALA A 65 11.35 -3.71 -2.42
C ALA A 65 10.74 -3.16 -1.13
N MET A 66 9.49 -2.68 -1.17
CA MET A 66 8.78 -2.13 0.00
C MET A 66 7.53 -2.93 0.34
N ARG A 67 7.28 -3.08 1.64
CA ARG A 67 6.05 -3.69 2.16
C ARG A 67 4.87 -2.75 1.92
N SER A 68 3.79 -3.31 1.39
CA SER A 68 2.49 -2.64 1.29
C SER A 68 1.91 -2.33 2.67
N LEU A 69 1.18 -1.22 2.76
CA LEU A 69 0.48 -0.85 3.99
C LEU A 69 -0.86 -1.57 4.06
N GLN A 70 -1.30 -1.95 5.26
CA GLN A 70 -2.62 -2.55 5.49
C GLN A 70 -3.33 -1.75 6.57
N GLY A 71 -4.63 -1.55 6.42
CA GLY A 71 -5.41 -0.72 7.32
C GLY A 71 -6.90 -1.00 7.22
N ARG A 72 -7.68 -0.32 8.08
CA ARG A 72 -9.13 -0.37 8.05
C ARG A 72 -9.71 0.87 7.39
N VAL A 73 -10.77 0.70 6.61
CA VAL A 73 -11.52 1.83 6.05
C VAL A 73 -12.29 2.51 7.18
N VAL A 74 -12.07 3.81 7.35
CA VAL A 74 -12.74 4.64 8.38
C VAL A 74 -13.88 5.43 7.78
N CYS A 75 -13.77 5.84 6.51
CA CYS A 75 -14.80 6.61 5.83
C CYS A 75 -14.81 6.27 4.34
N ALA A 76 -16.00 6.08 3.79
CA ALA A 76 -16.27 5.79 2.38
C ALA A 76 -17.31 6.76 1.79
N THR A 77 -17.51 7.94 2.42
CA THR A 77 -18.51 8.93 1.97
C THR A 77 -18.11 9.63 0.66
N SER A 78 -16.83 9.61 0.29
CA SER A 78 -16.32 10.32 -0.89
C SER A 78 -16.32 9.44 -2.14
N ASP A 79 -16.63 10.04 -3.30
CA ASP A 79 -16.60 9.31 -4.56
C ASP A 79 -15.20 8.84 -4.94
N LYS A 80 -15.13 7.58 -5.38
CA LYS A 80 -13.93 6.92 -5.90
C LYS A 80 -12.74 6.96 -4.94
N THR A 81 -13.03 7.11 -3.65
CA THR A 81 -12.04 7.45 -2.62
C THR A 81 -12.45 6.86 -1.28
N VAL A 82 -11.54 6.14 -0.65
CA VAL A 82 -11.73 5.64 0.71
C VAL A 82 -10.63 6.15 1.64
N ALA A 83 -11.03 6.58 2.83
CA ALA A 83 -10.12 7.01 3.87
C ALA A 83 -9.71 5.80 4.74
N VAL A 84 -8.45 5.40 4.65
CA VAL A 84 -7.93 4.21 5.33
C VAL A 84 -7.01 4.59 6.48
N GLU A 85 -7.29 4.06 7.67
CA GLU A 85 -6.41 4.21 8.83
C GLU A 85 -5.42 3.03 8.89
N VAL A 86 -4.14 3.37 8.75
CA VAL A 86 -3.03 2.43 8.90
C VAL A 86 -2.43 2.59 10.28
N THR A 87 -2.42 1.50 11.05
CA THR A 87 -1.75 1.44 12.35
C THR A 87 -0.43 0.69 12.20
N ARG A 88 0.69 1.33 12.60
CA ARG A 88 2.01 0.70 12.67
C ARG A 88 2.58 0.78 14.08
N LEU A 89 3.36 -0.21 14.46
CA LEU A 89 4.14 -0.17 15.70
C LEU A 89 5.52 0.41 15.41
N ALA A 90 5.89 1.47 16.12
CA ALA A 90 7.23 2.05 16.08
C ALA A 90 7.82 2.10 17.49
N PRO A 91 9.11 1.79 17.68
CA PRO A 91 9.76 1.99 18.97
C PRO A 91 9.82 3.48 19.30
N HIS A 92 9.56 3.82 20.56
CA HIS A 92 9.81 5.17 21.06
C HIS A 92 11.32 5.44 21.12
N PRO A 93 11.84 6.59 20.64
CA PRO A 93 13.28 6.82 20.48
C PRO A 93 14.08 6.70 21.80
N LYS A 94 13.60 7.30 22.90
CA LYS A 94 14.26 7.23 24.22
C LYS A 94 13.99 5.91 24.96
N TYR A 95 12.70 5.63 25.22
CA TYR A 95 12.27 4.53 26.09
C TYR A 95 12.15 3.15 25.41
N LYS A 96 12.32 3.04 24.09
CA LYS A 96 12.27 1.78 23.30
C LYS A 96 10.97 0.96 23.36
N ARG A 97 9.99 1.33 24.19
CA ARG A 97 8.62 0.76 24.19
C ARG A 97 7.98 0.89 22.80
N ARG A 98 7.37 -0.18 22.28
CA ARG A 98 6.64 -0.16 20.99
C ARG A 98 5.32 0.60 21.16
N VAL A 99 5.16 1.68 20.41
CA VAL A 99 3.95 2.53 20.44
C VAL A 99 3.20 2.41 19.11
N ARG A 100 1.86 2.34 19.17
CA ARG A 100 0.99 2.36 18.00
C ARG A 100 0.91 3.78 17.44
N LYS A 101 1.34 3.97 16.19
CA LYS A 101 1.18 5.20 15.41
C LYS A 101 0.12 4.97 14.33
N LYS A 102 -0.88 5.83 14.29
CA LYS A 102 -1.99 5.79 13.32
C LYS A 102 -1.79 6.91 12.30
N LYS A 103 -2.05 6.62 11.02
CA LYS A 103 -2.09 7.64 9.97
C LYS A 103 -3.22 7.30 9.00
N LYS A 104 -4.00 8.31 8.63
CA LYS A 104 -5.06 8.21 7.62
C LYS A 104 -4.48 8.49 6.24
N PHE A 105 -4.90 7.71 5.25
CA PHE A 105 -4.50 7.84 3.85
C PHE A 105 -5.75 7.90 2.97
N GLN A 106 -5.69 8.70 1.91
CA GLN A 106 -6.72 8.72 0.88
C GLN A 106 -6.32 7.72 -0.21
N ALA A 107 -7.09 6.65 -0.35
CA ALA A 107 -6.88 5.64 -1.36
C ALA A 107 -7.90 5.78 -2.49
N HIS A 108 -7.47 5.56 -3.73
CA HIS A 108 -8.35 5.51 -4.88
C HIS A 108 -8.97 4.12 -5.01
N ASP A 109 -10.28 4.11 -5.21
CA ASP A 109 -11.08 2.94 -5.56
C ASP A 109 -12.03 3.38 -6.69
N PRO A 110 -11.81 2.98 -7.96
CA PRO A 110 -12.66 3.41 -9.06
C PRO A 110 -14.07 2.81 -9.02
N GLU A 111 -14.24 1.66 -8.38
CA GLU A 111 -15.48 0.87 -8.39
C GLU A 111 -16.32 1.08 -7.11
N ASN A 112 -15.84 1.88 -6.14
CA ASN A 112 -16.50 2.12 -4.84
C ASN A 112 -16.90 0.82 -4.11
N ARG A 113 -16.04 -0.19 -4.16
CA ARG A 113 -16.31 -1.53 -3.65
C ARG A 113 -16.09 -1.66 -2.14
N PHE A 114 -15.23 -0.82 -1.56
CA PHE A 114 -14.87 -0.93 -0.16
C PHE A 114 -15.78 -0.09 0.73
N GLN A 115 -16.30 -0.70 1.79
CA GLN A 115 -17.17 -0.05 2.77
C GLN A 115 -16.41 0.26 4.06
N VAL A 116 -17.06 1.02 4.94
CA VAL A 116 -16.49 1.36 6.26
C VAL A 116 -16.33 0.09 7.10
N GLY A 117 -15.14 -0.09 7.68
CA GLY A 117 -14.80 -1.27 8.50
C GLY A 117 -13.95 -2.31 7.79
N ASP A 118 -13.91 -2.30 6.45
CA ASP A 118 -13.17 -3.28 5.65
C ASP A 118 -11.66 -3.21 5.88
N LEU A 119 -11.01 -4.38 5.81
CA LEU A 119 -9.56 -4.49 5.81
C LEU A 119 -9.04 -4.46 4.38
N VAL A 120 -8.24 -3.43 4.07
CA VAL A 120 -7.71 -3.18 2.73
C VAL A 120 -6.19 -3.05 2.74
N GLN A 121 -5.58 -3.39 1.61
CA GLN A 121 -4.17 -3.22 1.34
C GLN A 121 -3.96 -1.99 0.45
N LEU A 122 -3.00 -1.14 0.80
CA LEU A 122 -2.65 0.05 0.05
C LEU A 122 -1.41 -0.22 -0.79
N GLU A 123 -1.59 -0.09 -2.09
CA GLU A 123 -0.49 -0.13 -3.07
C GLU A 123 -0.13 1.28 -3.52
N LYS A 124 1.16 1.56 -3.65
CA LYS A 124 1.65 2.87 -4.10
C LYS A 124 1.45 2.97 -5.61
N SER A 125 0.85 4.06 -6.07
CA SER A 125 0.61 4.33 -7.49
C SER A 125 1.23 5.67 -7.91
N ARG A 126 1.04 6.05 -9.18
CA ARG A 126 1.17 7.45 -9.58
C ARG A 126 0.23 8.32 -8.74
N PRO A 127 0.56 9.59 -8.45
CA PRO A 127 -0.38 10.52 -7.85
C PRO A 127 -1.63 10.65 -8.72
N ILE A 128 -2.79 10.43 -8.12
CA ILE A 128 -4.12 10.56 -8.76
C ILE A 128 -4.72 11.93 -8.41
N SER A 129 -4.38 12.44 -7.23
CA SER A 129 -4.68 13.80 -6.81
C SER A 129 -3.56 14.32 -5.90
N LYS A 130 -3.74 15.52 -5.31
CA LYS A 130 -2.82 16.11 -4.33
C LYS A 130 -2.53 15.18 -3.14
N THR A 131 -3.51 14.38 -2.73
CA THR A 131 -3.38 13.50 -1.53
C THR A 131 -3.48 12.01 -1.88
N LYS A 132 -4.21 11.66 -2.95
CA LYS A 132 -4.44 10.26 -3.34
C LYS A 132 -3.24 9.75 -4.14
N THR A 133 -2.35 9.02 -3.48
CA THR A 133 -1.18 8.37 -4.10
C THR A 133 -1.21 6.84 -3.92
N PHE A 134 -2.31 6.32 -3.38
CA PHE A 134 -2.49 4.90 -3.10
C PHE A 134 -3.73 4.37 -3.79
N ILE A 135 -3.68 3.10 -4.20
CA ILE A 135 -4.83 2.33 -4.70
C ILE A 135 -5.23 1.33 -3.61
N ALA A 136 -6.53 1.20 -3.38
CA ALA A 136 -7.09 0.20 -2.47
C ALA A 136 -7.19 -1.16 -3.17
N VAL A 137 -6.60 -2.19 -2.57
CA VAL A 137 -6.55 -3.56 -3.08
C VAL A 137 -7.09 -4.51 -2.01
N PRO A 138 -7.86 -5.55 -2.39
CA PRO A 138 -8.34 -6.54 -1.43
C PRO A 138 -7.18 -7.24 -0.71
N VAL A 139 -7.32 -7.46 0.59
CA VAL A 139 -6.33 -8.18 1.39
C VAL A 139 -6.49 -9.68 1.12
N ALA A 140 -5.39 -10.36 0.79
CA ALA A 140 -5.39 -11.82 0.69
C ALA A 140 -5.79 -12.45 2.04
N PRO A 141 -6.61 -13.50 2.06
CA PRO A 141 -7.01 -14.17 3.29
C PRO A 141 -5.74 -14.63 4.03
N ARG A 142 -5.53 -14.09 5.23
CA ARG A 142 -4.49 -14.62 6.11
C ARG A 142 -4.94 -16.02 6.51
N LYS A 143 -4.06 -17.03 6.43
CA LYS A 143 -4.28 -18.34 7.06
C LYS A 143 -4.57 -18.09 8.54
N SER A 144 -5.84 -18.04 8.91
CA SER A 144 -6.25 -17.85 10.28
C SER A 144 -5.96 -19.15 11.01
N LYS A 145 -5.25 -19.06 12.13
CA LYS A 145 -4.98 -20.18 13.03
C LYS A 145 -6.24 -20.54 13.84
N ALA A 146 -7.41 -20.48 13.20
CA ALA A 146 -8.73 -20.46 13.82
C ALA A 146 -9.44 -21.82 13.79
N ALA A 147 -8.78 -22.89 13.35
CA ALA A 147 -9.32 -24.26 13.36
C ALA A 147 -8.59 -25.22 14.33
N SER A 148 -7.81 -24.70 15.28
CA SER A 148 -7.09 -25.54 16.27
C SER A 148 -7.27 -25.00 17.69
N LYS A 149 -8.51 -25.05 18.22
CA LYS A 149 -8.84 -25.01 19.66
C LYS A 149 -10.35 -25.24 19.86
N SER A 150 -10.79 -26.48 19.68
CA SER A 150 -11.89 -27.03 20.48
C SER A 150 -11.24 -27.78 21.64
N GLY A 151 -10.85 -27.04 22.68
CA GLY A 151 -10.49 -27.64 23.95
C GLY A 151 -11.79 -28.01 24.64
N GLY A 152 -12.04 -29.30 24.81
CA GLY A 152 -13.02 -29.78 25.77
C GLY A 152 -12.54 -29.42 27.17
N ASP A 153 -13.45 -28.87 27.96
CA ASP A 153 -13.27 -28.66 29.39
C ASP A 153 -13.21 -30.05 30.06
N GLY A 154 -11.98 -30.52 30.30
CA GLY A 154 -11.69 -31.68 31.13
C GLY A 154 -11.07 -31.16 32.43
N GLU A 155 -11.94 -30.85 33.38
CA GLU A 155 -11.65 -30.52 34.76
C GLU A 155 -10.88 -31.67 35.45
N GLY A 156 -9.56 -31.63 35.36
CA GLY A 156 -8.65 -32.41 36.19
C GLY A 156 -8.45 -31.70 37.53
N GLU A 157 -9.23 -32.11 38.54
CA GLU A 157 -9.04 -31.79 39.94
C GLU A 157 -7.58 -32.04 40.35
N LEU A 158 -6.79 -30.97 40.58
CA LEU A 158 -5.55 -31.09 41.34
C LEU A 158 -5.91 -31.16 42.82
N GLY A 159 -6.46 -32.31 43.22
CA GLY A 159 -6.64 -32.65 44.63
C GLY A 159 -5.27 -32.80 45.27
N LEU A 160 -4.80 -31.76 45.96
CA LEU A 160 -3.72 -31.88 46.94
C LEU A 160 -4.35 -32.43 48.23
N PRO A 161 -4.13 -33.71 48.60
CA PRO A 161 -4.65 -34.24 49.85
C PRO A 161 -3.72 -33.73 50.96
N LEU A 162 -4.17 -32.74 51.74
CA LEU A 162 -3.50 -32.39 52.99
C LEU A 162 -4.10 -33.29 54.09
N GLU A 163 -3.61 -34.53 54.18
CA GLU A 163 -3.97 -35.46 55.24
C GLU A 163 -3.43 -34.94 56.58
N SER A 164 -4.33 -34.35 57.37
CA SER A 164 -4.12 -33.94 58.75
C SER A 164 -4.00 -35.17 59.65
N GLN A 165 -2.78 -35.57 60.01
CA GLN A 165 -2.54 -36.57 61.05
C GLN A 165 -3.03 -36.05 62.41
N GLY A 166 -4.11 -36.65 62.93
CA GLY A 166 -4.54 -36.48 64.30
C GLY A 166 -3.65 -37.31 65.24
N GLN A 167 -2.90 -36.62 66.10
CA GLN A 167 -2.27 -37.20 67.28
C GLN A 167 -3.35 -37.47 68.34
N GLN A 168 -3.54 -38.74 68.70
CA GLN A 168 -4.03 -39.14 70.02
C GLN A 168 -2.87 -39.82 70.72
N GLU A 169 -2.22 -39.07 71.61
CA GLU A 169 -1.38 -39.67 72.64
C GLU A 169 -2.30 -40.08 73.81
N GLY A 170 -2.20 -41.34 74.19
CA GLY A 170 -2.67 -41.90 75.46
C GLY A 170 -1.47 -42.49 76.19
#